data_AF-A0A7W2FV85-F1
#
_entry.id   AF-A0A7W2FV85-F1
#
_cell.length_a   1.000
_cell.length_b   1.000
_cell.length_c   1.000
_cell.angle_alpha   90.00
_cell.angle_beta   90.00
_cell.angle_gamma   90.00
#
_symmetry.space_group_name_H-M   'P 1'
#
loop_
_entity.id
_entity.type
_entity.pdbx_description
1 polymer ?
#
loop_
_entity_poly.entity_id
_entity_poly.type
_entity_poly.pdbx_seq_one_letter_code
_entity_poly.pdbx_strand_id
1 'polypeptide(L)' 'LKKAKVNVKGMVAIFTYGFPIADQNFKEENITLNTLSNYQNLLEQALDTRYITEEELKTLSEWNANPSEWNAN' A
#
# COMPACT_ATOMS: atom_id res chain seq x y z
N LEU A 1 -0.84 -13.87 -17.96
CA LEU A 1 -2.27 -13.67 -18.30
C LEU A 1 -2.45 -12.88 -19.60
N LYS A 2 -1.98 -11.62 -19.72
CA LYS A 2 -2.06 -10.84 -20.97
C LYS A 2 -1.37 -11.53 -22.17
N LYS A 3 -0.16 -12.07 -21.99
CA LYS A 3 0.55 -12.87 -23.03
C LYS A 3 -0.20 -14.13 -23.47
N ALA A 4 -1.08 -14.66 -22.63
CA ALA A 4 -1.91 -15.83 -22.93
C ALA A 4 -3.30 -15.45 -23.50
N LYS A 5 -3.50 -14.17 -23.90
CA LYS A 5 -4.77 -13.63 -24.43
C LYS A 5 -5.98 -13.81 -23.48
N VAL A 6 -5.75 -13.83 -22.18
CA VAL A 6 -6.81 -13.93 -21.17
C VAL A 6 -7.32 -12.54 -20.80
N ASN A 7 -8.64 -12.38 -20.69
CA ASN A 7 -9.27 -11.15 -20.23
C ASN A 7 -9.11 -10.97 -18.72
N VAL A 8 -8.24 -10.06 -18.30
CA VAL A 8 -8.05 -9.72 -16.88
C VAL A 8 -9.12 -8.72 -16.48
N LYS A 9 -10.06 -9.14 -15.63
CA LYS A 9 -11.16 -8.31 -15.13
C LYS A 9 -10.75 -7.32 -14.04
N GLY A 10 -9.63 -7.58 -13.37
CA GLY A 10 -9.14 -6.79 -12.24
C GLY A 10 -8.20 -7.61 -11.37
N MET A 11 -7.72 -7.00 -10.30
CA MET A 11 -6.89 -7.62 -9.26
C MET A 11 -7.55 -7.40 -7.90
N VAL A 12 -7.51 -8.43 -7.06
CA VAL A 12 -7.88 -8.33 -5.65
C VAL A 12 -6.66 -8.73 -4.84
N ALA A 13 -6.29 -7.91 -3.86
CA ALA A 13 -5.22 -8.18 -2.93
C ALA A 13 -5.73 -8.13 -1.48
N ILE A 14 -5.05 -8.85 -0.60
CA ILE A 14 -5.38 -8.83 0.84
C ILE A 14 -4.97 -7.47 1.43
N PHE A 15 -3.83 -6.94 1.00
CA PHE A 15 -3.20 -5.77 1.59
C PHE A 15 -2.47 -4.93 0.55
N THR A 16 -2.40 -3.61 0.77
CA THR A 16 -1.59 -2.70 -0.04
C THR A 16 -0.85 -1.68 0.84
N TYR A 17 0.37 -1.33 0.44
CA TYR A 17 1.12 -0.21 1.02
C TYR A 17 0.64 1.16 0.52
N GLY A 18 -0.17 1.20 -0.56
CA GLY A 18 -0.69 2.46 -1.10
C GLY A 18 0.38 3.31 -1.80
N PHE A 19 1.44 2.69 -2.34
CA PHE A 19 2.48 3.43 -3.04
C PHE A 19 1.94 4.01 -4.37
N PRO A 20 2.20 5.30 -4.67
CA PRO A 20 1.72 5.95 -5.90
C PRO A 20 2.15 5.23 -7.18
N ILE A 21 3.34 4.61 -7.18
CA ILE A 21 3.84 3.85 -8.33
C ILE A 21 2.95 2.63 -8.64
N ALA A 22 2.38 1.98 -7.62
CA ALA A 22 1.47 0.87 -7.83
C ALA A 22 0.18 1.38 -8.50
N ASP A 23 -0.40 2.46 -7.99
CA ASP A 23 -1.62 3.07 -8.54
C ASP A 23 -1.44 3.51 -9.99
N GLN A 24 -0.30 4.13 -10.32
CA GLN A 24 0.05 4.49 -11.69
C GLN A 24 0.13 3.26 -12.60
N ASN A 25 0.85 2.21 -12.18
CA ASN A 25 1.00 0.99 -12.98
C ASN A 25 -0.36 0.31 -13.25
N PHE A 26 -1.23 0.21 -12.25
CA PHE A 26 -2.56 -0.39 -12.41
C PHE A 26 -3.45 0.46 -13.32
N LYS A 27 -3.36 1.79 -13.22
CA LYS A 27 -4.10 2.73 -14.08
C LYS A 27 -3.64 2.68 -15.54
N GLU A 28 -2.33 2.65 -15.79
CA GLU A 28 -1.74 2.51 -17.13
C GLU A 28 -2.18 1.20 -17.79
N GLU A 29 -2.21 0.11 -17.02
CA GLU A 29 -2.60 -1.21 -17.50
C GLU A 29 -4.12 -1.41 -17.60
N ASN A 30 -4.92 -0.39 -17.23
CA ASN A 30 -6.38 -0.41 -17.12
C ASN A 30 -6.91 -1.59 -16.28
N ILE A 31 -6.23 -1.88 -15.17
CA ILE A 31 -6.59 -2.95 -14.24
C ILE A 31 -7.10 -2.31 -12.94
N THR A 32 -8.34 -2.59 -12.57
CA THR A 32 -8.85 -2.19 -11.25
C THR A 32 -8.22 -3.06 -10.16
N LEU A 33 -7.52 -2.45 -9.21
CA LEU A 33 -7.04 -3.09 -7.99
C LEU A 33 -8.03 -2.80 -6.84
N ASN A 34 -8.51 -3.85 -6.18
CA ASN A 34 -9.26 -3.75 -4.93
C ASN A 34 -8.47 -4.43 -3.82
N THR A 35 -8.41 -3.82 -2.64
CA THR A 35 -7.70 -4.38 -1.49
C THR A 35 -8.63 -4.54 -0.30
N LEU A 36 -8.45 -5.61 0.48
CA LEU A 36 -9.25 -5.83 1.70
C LEU A 36 -8.81 -4.89 2.83
N SER A 37 -7.53 -4.52 2.87
CA SER A 37 -6.99 -3.54 3.81
C SER A 37 -5.79 -2.81 3.19
N ASN A 38 -5.36 -1.74 3.84
CA ASN A 38 -4.25 -0.90 3.43
C ASN A 38 -3.36 -0.52 4.62
N TYR A 39 -2.19 0.04 4.33
CA TYR A 39 -1.20 0.40 5.34
C TYR A 39 -1.68 1.46 6.32
N GLN A 40 -2.49 2.42 5.88
CA GLN A 40 -3.09 3.41 6.77
C GLN A 40 -3.96 2.73 7.84
N ASN A 41 -4.89 1.87 7.44
CA ASN A 41 -5.76 1.15 8.36
C ASN A 41 -4.95 0.24 9.30
N LEU A 42 -3.85 -0.37 8.81
CA LEU A 42 -2.96 -1.16 9.66
C LEU A 42 -2.31 -0.31 10.75
N LEU A 43 -1.81 0.89 10.39
CA LEU A 43 -1.17 1.79 11.34
C LEU A 43 -2.16 2.32 12.39
N GLU A 44 -3.37 2.70 11.97
CA GLU A 44 -4.44 3.11 12.88
C GLU A 44 -4.76 1.99 13.89
N GLN A 45 -4.93 0.75 13.41
CA GLN A 45 -5.17 -0.40 14.29
C GLN A 45 -3.96 -0.73 15.18
N ALA A 46 -2.74 -0.56 14.69
CA ALA A 46 -1.53 -0.79 15.49
C ALA A 46 -1.40 0.24 16.62
N LEU A 47 -1.79 1.50 16.38
CA LEU A 47 -1.84 2.52 17.42
C LEU A 47 -2.94 2.21 18.46
N ASP A 48 -4.15 1.88 18.00
CA ASP A 48 -5.29 1.56 18.87
C ASP A 48 -4.99 0.36 19.78
N THR A 49 -4.29 -0.64 19.25
CA THR A 49 -3.87 -1.84 20.01
C THR A 49 -2.60 -1.64 20.83
N ARG A 50 -2.01 -0.43 20.81
CA ARG A 50 -0.74 -0.08 21.46
C ARG A 50 0.42 -0.97 21.02
N TYR A 51 0.37 -1.49 19.80
CA TYR A 51 1.48 -2.20 19.18
C TYR A 51 2.57 -1.21 18.73
N ILE A 52 2.18 0.01 18.40
CA ILE A 52 3.07 1.15 18.14
C ILE A 52 2.64 2.36 18.99
N THR A 53 3.57 3.28 19.19
CA THR A 53 3.37 4.59 19.79
C THR A 53 3.02 5.65 18.75
N GLU A 54 2.55 6.83 19.18
CA GLU A 54 2.32 7.96 18.27
C GLU A 54 3.61 8.43 17.57
N GLU A 55 4.76 8.31 18.24
CA GLU A 55 6.06 8.63 17.65
C GLU A 55 6.40 7.64 16.52
N GLU A 56 6.24 6.34 16.77
CA GLU A 56 6.45 5.29 15.76
C GLU A 56 5.44 5.41 14.62
N LEU A 57 4.18 5.76 14.89
CA LEU A 57 3.17 6.02 13.86
C LEU A 57 3.65 7.10 12.89
N LYS A 58 4.22 8.18 13.41
CA LYS A 58 4.75 9.28 12.60
C LYS A 58 5.93 8.81 11.75
N THR A 59 6.89 8.12 12.34
CA THR A 59 8.05 7.56 11.61
C THR A 59 7.63 6.58 10.51
N LEU A 60 6.67 5.69 10.79
CA LEU A 60 6.15 4.72 9.84
C LEU A 60 5.36 5.38 8.70
N SER A 61 4.63 6.44 9.00
CA SER A 61 3.92 7.24 8.00
C SER A 61 4.89 8.01 7.10
N GLU A 62 5.95 8.58 7.66
CA GLU A 62 7.03 9.25 6.92
C GLU A 62 7.77 8.26 6.00
N TRP A 63 8.09 7.07 6.51
CA TRP A 63 8.65 5.99 5.70
C TRP A 63 7.73 5.61 4.53
N ASN A 64 6.43 5.45 4.76
CA ASN A 64 5.49 5.06 3.69
C ASN A 64 5.33 6.14 2.61
N ALA A 65 5.46 7.42 2.99
CA ALA A 65 5.37 8.55 2.06
C ALA A 65 6.56 8.61 1.09
N ASN A 66 7.78 8.34 1.57
CA ASN A 66 8.97 8.31 0.73
C ASN A 66 9.98 7.26 1.21
N PRO A 67 9.73 5.96 0.93
CA PRO A 67 10.59 4.88 1.44
C PRO A 67 11.99 4.92 0.82
N SER A 68 12.16 5.58 -0.34
CA SER A 68 13.44 5.71 -1.04
C SER A 68 14.36 6.77 -0.44
N GLU A 69 13.80 7.81 0.19
CA GLU A 69 14.56 8.89 0.83
C GLU A 69 14.51 8.82 2.37
N TRP A 70 13.85 7.79 2.92
CA TRP A 70 13.75 7.63 4.36
C TRP A 70 15.12 7.37 4.98
N ASN A 71 15.60 8.35 5.74
CA ASN A 71 16.89 8.31 6.43
C ASN A 71 16.65 7.92 7.89
N ALA A 72 16.94 6.66 8.24
CA ALA A 72 16.76 6.13 9.59
C ALA A 72 17.90 6.51 10.57
N ASN A 73 18.60 7.61 10.30
CA ASN A 73 19.78 8.06 11.06
C ASN A 73 19.44 9.14 12.08
#